data_AF-A0A3R6JMC1-F1
#
_entry.id   AF-A0A3R6JMC1-F1
#
_cell.length_a   1.000
_cell.length_b   1.000
_cell.length_c   1.000
_cell.angle_alpha   90.00
_cell.angle_beta   90.00
_cell.angle_gamma   90.00
#
_symmetry.space_group_name_H-M   'P 1'
#
loop_
_entity.id
_entity.type
_entity.pdbx_description
1 polymer ?
#
loop_
_entity_poly.entity_id
_entity_poly.type
_entity_poly.pdbx_seq_one_letter_code
_entity_poly.pdbx_strand_id
1 'polypeptide(L)' 'MWVAEIWFDALVVDCLWFCHSKKMIIPGTEDLVDAYHDYWHHIKYAVIGMFSQAVIALPVGLLVMWQ' A
#
# COMPACT_ATOMS: atom_id res chain seq x y z
N MET A 1 -13.53 -6.13 3.30
CA MET A 1 -12.64 -6.53 2.19
C MET A 1 -11.39 -5.66 2.14
N TRP A 2 -11.51 -4.33 2.21
CA TRP A 2 -10.37 -3.40 2.11
C TRP A 2 -9.21 -3.67 3.08
N VAL A 3 -9.48 -4.09 4.32
CA VAL A 3 -8.42 -4.31 5.33
C VAL A 3 -7.49 -5.44 4.88
N ALA A 4 -8.08 -6.53 4.38
CA ALA A 4 -7.33 -7.68 3.91
C ALA A 4 -6.51 -7.34 2.65
N GLU A 5 -7.07 -6.53 1.75
CA GLU A 5 -6.40 -6.05 0.54
C GLU A 5 -5.18 -5.20 0.87
N ILE A 6 -5.33 -4.20 1.77
CA ILE A 6 -4.21 -3.34 2.19
C ILE A 6 -3.08 -4.16 2.83
N TRP A 7 -3.42 -5.13 3.69
CA TRP A 7 -2.39 -5.97 4.32
C TRP A 7 -1.76 -6.96 3.36
N PHE A 8 -2.52 -7.48 2.40
CA PHE A 8 -1.98 -8.34 1.36
C PHE A 8 -0.98 -7.56 0.49
N ASP A 9 -1.33 -6.34 0.08
CA ASP A 9 -0.45 -5.47 -0.69
C ASP A 9 0.83 -5.18 0.10
N ALA A 10 0.70 -4.61 1.30
CA ALA A 10 1.86 -4.20 2.08
C ALA A 10 2.78 -5.35 2.49
N LEU A 11 2.24 -6.51 2.90
CA LEU A 11 3.06 -7.63 3.39
C LEU A 11 3.51 -8.56 2.27
N VAL A 12 2.62 -8.91 1.34
CA VAL A 12 2.91 -9.93 0.33
C VAL A 12 3.48 -9.30 -0.94
N VAL A 13 2.84 -8.24 -1.43
CA VAL A 13 3.25 -7.61 -2.68
C VAL A 13 4.48 -6.73 -2.45
N ASP A 14 4.41 -5.76 -1.54
CA ASP A 14 5.50 -4.81 -1.31
C ASP A 14 6.68 -5.49 -0.61
N CYS A 15 6.47 -6.01 0.60
CA CYS A 15 7.57 -6.53 1.42
C CYS A 15 8.15 -7.86 0.89
N LEU A 16 7.31 -8.83 0.52
CA LEU A 16 7.80 -10.16 0.14
C LEU A 16 8.15 -10.30 -1.34
N TRP A 17 7.42 -9.66 -2.26
CA TRP A 17 7.69 -9.77 -3.69
C TRP A 17 8.55 -8.62 -4.21
N PHE A 18 8.06 -7.38 -4.15
CA PHE A 18 8.63 -6.25 -4.87
C PHE A 18 10.04 -5.92 -4.37
N CYS A 19 10.22 -5.84 -3.05
CA CYS A 19 11.53 -5.60 -2.43
C CYS A 19 12.58 -6.62 -2.90
N HIS A 20 12.22 -7.89 -3.04
CA HIS A 20 13.16 -8.98 -3.35
C HIS A 20 13.32 -9.27 -4.85
N SER A 21 12.54 -8.61 -5.72
CA SER A 21 12.55 -8.87 -7.15
C SER A 21 13.31 -7.78 -7.90
N LYS A 22 14.49 -8.11 -8.43
CA LYS A 22 15.28 -7.22 -9.30
C LYS A 22 14.54 -6.78 -10.56
N LYS A 23 13.45 -7.48 -10.95
CA LYS A 23 12.61 -7.12 -12.09
C LYS A 23 11.66 -5.96 -11.79
N MET A 24 11.43 -5.64 -10.51
CA MET A 24 10.53 -4.57 -10.07
C MET A 24 11.29 -3.28 -9.74
N ILE A 25 12.62 -3.28 -9.88
CA ILE A 25 13.43 -2.07 -9.77
C ILE A 25 13.17 -1.20 -10.99
N ILE A 26 12.80 0.05 -10.77
CA ILE A 26 12.55 1.02 -11.84
C ILE A 26 13.90 1.40 -12.49
N PRO A 27 14.05 1.32 -13.82
CA PRO A 27 15.28 1.71 -14.49
C PRO A 27 15.68 3.15 -14.17
N GLY A 28 16.95 3.37 -13.80
CA GLY A 28 17.46 4.66 -13.34
C GLY A 28 17.30 4.90 -11.83
N THR A 29 16.94 3.88 -11.06
CA THR A 29 16.87 3.91 -9.57
C THR A 29 17.59 2.73 -8.92
N GLU A 30 18.50 2.09 -9.65
CA GLU A 30 19.23 0.90 -9.20
C GLU A 30 20.16 1.18 -8.01
N ASP A 31 20.47 2.44 -7.74
CA ASP A 31 21.20 2.91 -6.56
C ASP A 31 20.31 3.01 -5.30
N LEU A 32 18.98 3.04 -5.48
CA LEU A 32 18.01 3.20 -4.39
C LEU A 32 17.52 1.88 -3.80
N VAL A 33 18.20 0.76 -4.06
CA VAL A 33 17.79 -0.59 -3.61
C VAL A 33 17.51 -0.65 -2.11
N ASP A 34 18.29 0.07 -1.30
CA ASP A 34 18.08 0.12 0.15
C ASP A 34 16.76 0.81 0.52
N ALA A 35 16.34 1.83 -0.25
CA ALA A 35 15.07 2.52 -0.05
C ALA A 35 13.87 1.62 -0.43
N TYR A 36 14.02 0.74 -1.43
CA TYR A 36 12.99 -0.25 -1.74
C TYR A 36 12.76 -1.22 -0.57
N HIS A 37 13.81 -1.55 0.20
CA HIS A 37 13.75 -2.45 1.36
C HIS A 37 13.38 -1.75 2.68
N ASP A 38 12.96 -0.47 2.66
CA ASP A 38 12.42 0.18 3.84
C ASP A 38 11.00 -0.35 4.15
N TYR A 39 10.94 -1.51 4.80
CA TYR A 39 9.69 -2.15 5.18
C TYR A 39 8.83 -1.30 6.12
N TRP A 40 9.47 -0.41 6.90
CA TRP A 40 8.73 0.50 7.78
C TRP A 40 7.92 1.50 6.97
N HIS A 41 8.43 1.95 5.83
CA HIS A 41 7.68 2.77 4.88
C HIS A 41 6.38 2.07 4.49
N HIS A 42 6.46 0.85 3.96
CA HIS A 42 5.29 0.08 3.49
C HIS A 42 4.24 -0.10 4.60
N ILE A 43 4.66 -0.48 5.81
CA ILE A 43 3.76 -0.67 6.94
C ILE A 43 3.12 0.65 7.39
N LYS A 44 3.91 1.73 7.50
CA LYS A 44 3.41 3.05 7.90
C LYS A 44 2.34 3.55 6.94
N TYR A 45 2.58 3.45 5.63
CA TYR A 45 1.63 3.93 4.63
C TYR A 45 0.42 3.01 4.47
N ALA A 46 0.55 1.70 4.73
CA ALA A 46 -0.59 0.80 4.83
C ALA A 46 -1.56 1.22 5.97
N VAL A 47 -1.03 1.56 7.13
CA VAL A 47 -1.83 2.05 8.27
C VAL A 47 -2.49 3.39 7.93
N ILE A 48 -1.74 4.35 7.36
CA ILE A 48 -2.29 5.65 6.95
C ILE A 48 -3.41 5.45 5.90
N GLY A 49 -3.16 4.62 4.88
CA GLY A 49 -4.12 4.32 3.83
C GLY A 49 -5.41 3.71 4.35
N MET A 50 -5.33 2.88 5.39
CA MET A 50 -6.50 2.30 6.05
C MET A 50 -7.39 3.35 6.71
N PHE A 51 -6.80 4.30 7.43
CA PHE A 51 -7.55 5.42 8.01
C PHE A 51 -8.13 6.33 6.93
N SER A 52 -7.36 6.63 5.88
CA SER A 52 -7.84 7.42 4.75
C SER A 52 -9.05 6.79 4.07
N GLN A 53 -9.04 5.47 3.84
CA GLN A 53 -10.19 4.76 3.28
C GLN A 53 -11.41 4.80 4.19
N ALA A 54 -11.23 4.63 5.51
CA ALA A 54 -12.33 4.72 6.45
C ALA A 54 -13.01 6.11 6.43
N VAL A 55 -12.21 7.19 6.32
CA VAL A 55 -12.72 8.56 6.19
C VAL A 55 -13.51 8.75 4.89
N ILE A 56 -13.03 8.19 3.76
CA ILE A 56 -13.68 8.31 2.45
C ILE A 56 -14.93 7.42 2.35
N ALA A 57 -14.96 6.29 3.05
CA ALA A 57 -16.10 5.38 3.04
C ALA A 57 -17.39 6.04 3.57
N LEU A 58 -17.28 6.99 4.50
CA LEU A 58 -18.43 7.72 5.06
C LEU A 58 -19.17 8.57 4.01
N PRO A 59 -18.55 9.55 3.32
CA PRO A 59 -19.25 10.34 2.30
C PRO A 59 -19.70 9.48 1.11
N VAL A 60 -18.92 8.47 0.70
CA VAL A 60 -19.32 7.55 -0.38
C VAL A 60 -20.55 6.75 0.02
N GLY A 61 -20.58 6.20 1.23
CA GLY A 61 -21.73 5.48 1.76
C GLY A 61 -22.98 6.37 1.84
N LEU A 62 -22.84 7.61 2.34
CA LEU A 62 -23.94 8.58 2.39
C LEU A 62 -24.47 8.93 1.00
N LEU A 63 -23.59 9.15 0.03
CA LEU A 63 -23.99 9.46 -1.35
C LEU A 63 -24.76 8.28 -1.97
N VAL A 64 -24.27 7.06 -1.81
CA VAL A 64 -24.91 5.85 -2.37
C VAL A 64 -26.27 5.59 -1.71
N MET A 65 -26.41 5.80 -0.40
CA MET A 65 -27.68 5.60 0.31
C MET A 65 -28.71 6.73 0.09
N TRP A 66 -28.28 7.89 -0.45
CA TRP A 66 -29.15 9.02 -0.74
C TRP A 66 -29.77 8.95 -2.16
N GLN A 67 -29.28 8.06 -3.03
CA GLN A 67 -29.89 7.79 -4.34
C GLN A 67 -31.12 6.89 -4.22
#